data_AF-A0A3D0C519-F1
#
_entry.id   AF-A0A3D0C519-F1
#
_cell.length_a   1.000
_cell.length_b   1.000
_cell.length_c   1.000
_cell.angle_alpha   90.00
_cell.angle_beta   90.00
_cell.angle_gamma   90.00
#
_symmetry.space_group_name_H-M   'P 1'
#
loop_
_entity.id
_entity.type
_entity.pdbx_description
1 polymer ?
#
loop_
_entity_poly.entity_id
_entity_poly.type
_entity_poly.pdbx_seq_one_letter_code
_entity_poly.pdbx_strand_id
1 'polypeptide(L)'
;MNKHTKLAFMVAPILAVVGFIAADYYEENEAAANKIIQLAPEGHCDIANKSCVLISGDFKINVSDDAGVTEVNSTFPLDSATLFLVDKSDKMTPYPLG
;
A
#
# COMPACT_ATOMS: atom_id res chain seq x y z
N MET A 1 4.51 39.97 32.53
CA MET A 1 4.28 39.17 31.32
C MET A 1 4.21 40.11 30.12
N ASN A 2 5.08 39.97 29.12
CA ASN A 2 5.11 40.88 27.96
C ASN A 2 3.94 40.60 27.00
N LYS A 3 3.59 41.61 26.18
CA LYS A 3 2.47 41.53 25.21
C LYS A 3 2.55 40.26 24.34
N HIS A 4 3.75 39.90 23.91
CA HIS A 4 4.00 38.70 23.11
C HIS A 4 3.69 37.40 23.86
N THR A 5 4.10 37.29 25.14
CA THR A 5 3.85 36.10 25.96
C THR A 5 2.35 35.91 26.22
N LYS A 6 1.62 37.02 26.48
CA LYS A 6 0.17 36.99 26.69
C LYS A 6 -0.59 36.56 25.44
N LEU A 7 -0.16 37.02 24.27
CA LEU A 7 -0.73 36.61 22.97
C LEU A 7 -0.41 35.15 22.66
N ALA A 8 0.82 34.72 22.91
CA ALA A 8 1.23 33.33 22.68
C ALA A 8 0.39 32.35 23.51
N PHE A 9 0.14 32.62 24.79
CA PHE A 9 -0.71 31.77 25.63
C PHE A 9 -2.18 31.73 25.20
N MET A 10 -2.67 32.74 24.48
CA MET A 10 -4.04 32.76 23.95
C MET A 10 -4.14 31.99 22.62
N VAL A 11 -3.14 32.12 21.75
CA VAL A 11 -3.19 31.60 20.37
C VAL A 11 -2.62 30.17 20.28
N ALA A 12 -1.57 29.85 21.06
CA ALA A 12 -0.90 28.56 20.99
C ALA A 12 -1.82 27.35 21.24
N PRO A 13 -2.76 27.37 22.21
CA PRO A 13 -3.66 26.23 22.42
C PRO A 13 -4.54 25.95 21.19
N ILE A 14 -5.03 27.00 20.54
CA ILE A 14 -5.88 26.87 19.34
C ILE A 14 -5.06 26.31 18.18
N LEU A 15 -3.87 26.86 17.96
CA LEU A 15 -2.97 26.37 16.91
C LEU A 15 -2.53 24.93 17.15
N ALA A 16 -2.35 24.51 18.41
CA ALA A 16 -2.00 23.14 18.74
C ALA A 16 -3.12 22.16 18.35
N VAL A 17 -4.38 22.47 18.70
CA VAL A 17 -5.53 21.63 18.35
C VAL A 17 -5.76 21.61 16.84
N VAL A 18 -5.77 22.78 16.20
CA VAL A 18 -5.97 22.88 14.74
C VAL A 18 -4.83 22.19 13.99
N GLY A 19 -3.59 22.37 14.43
CA GLY A 19 -2.42 21.74 13.83
C GLY A 19 -2.45 20.22 13.93
N PHE A 20 -2.90 19.67 15.06
CA PHE A 20 -3.06 18.22 15.22
C PHE A 20 -4.10 17.65 14.24
N ILE A 21 -5.29 18.25 14.19
CA ILE A 21 -6.36 17.80 13.27
C ILE A 21 -5.92 17.94 11.79
N ALA A 22 -5.25 19.05 11.45
CA ALA A 22 -4.78 19.28 10.10
C ALA A 22 -3.68 18.29 9.69
N ALA A 23 -2.81 17.90 10.62
CA ALA A 23 -1.79 16.88 10.39
C ALA A 23 -2.43 15.51 10.13
N ASP A 24 -3.39 15.08 10.96
CA ASP A 24 -4.13 13.83 10.75
C ASP A 24 -4.82 13.80 9.38
N TYR A 25 -5.50 14.89 9.00
CA TYR A 25 -6.17 14.98 7.70
C TYR A 25 -5.18 14.94 6.52
N TYR A 26 -4.00 15.54 6.68
CA TYR A 26 -2.96 15.49 5.66
C TYR A 26 -2.41 14.07 5.48
N GLU A 27 -2.13 13.36 6.58
CA GLU A 27 -1.65 11.97 6.53
C GLU A 27 -2.70 11.03 5.92
N GLU A 28 -3.98 11.19 6.28
CA GLU A 28 -5.08 10.41 5.70
C GLU A 28 -5.20 10.66 4.18
N ASN A 29 -5.12 11.92 3.75
CA ASN A 29 -5.18 12.27 2.34
C ASN A 29 -3.97 11.73 1.55
N GLU A 30 -2.77 11.78 2.12
CA GLU A 30 -1.58 11.16 1.54
C GLU A 30 -1.70 9.63 1.47
N ALA A 31 -2.30 9.00 2.47
CA ALA A 31 -2.53 7.55 2.48
C ALA A 31 -3.58 7.13 1.44
N ALA A 32 -4.63 7.92 1.26
CA ALA A 32 -5.70 7.68 0.28
C ALA A 32 -5.28 7.95 -1.18
N ALA A 33 -4.14 8.61 -1.41
CA ALA A 33 -3.64 8.87 -2.75
C ALA A 33 -3.25 7.56 -3.45
N ASN A 34 -3.65 7.42 -4.72
CA ASN A 34 -3.28 6.28 -5.55
C ASN A 34 -1.76 6.21 -5.71
N LYS A 35 -1.15 5.11 -5.27
CA LYS A 35 0.29 4.87 -5.29
C LYS A 35 0.59 3.56 -6.03
N ILE A 36 1.56 3.60 -6.94
CA ILE A 36 2.09 2.40 -7.57
C ILE A 36 3.32 1.97 -6.78
N ILE A 37 3.17 0.89 -6.03
CA ILE A 37 4.26 0.30 -5.25
C ILE A 37 4.76 -0.93 -5.99
N GLN A 38 6.03 -0.90 -6.40
CA GLN A 38 6.67 -2.05 -7.05
C GLN A 38 7.09 -3.06 -6.00
N LEU A 39 6.68 -4.31 -6.16
CA LEU A 39 7.11 -5.40 -5.31
C LEU A 39 8.36 -6.06 -5.89
N ALA A 40 9.34 -6.34 -5.05
CA ALA A 40 10.55 -7.06 -5.42
C ALA A 40 10.46 -8.52 -4.95
N PRO A 41 11.03 -9.49 -5.67
CA PRO A 41 11.07 -10.87 -5.19
C PRO A 41 11.94 -11.01 -3.94
N GLU A 42 11.42 -11.69 -2.91
CA GLU A 42 12.16 -12.13 -1.73
C GLU A 42 12.97 -13.39 -2.09
N GLY A 43 14.09 -13.19 -2.80
CA GLY A 43 14.97 -14.27 -3.25
C GLY A 43 14.59 -14.86 -4.61
N HIS A 44 14.61 -16.19 -4.72
CA HIS A 44 14.28 -16.88 -5.97
C HIS A 44 12.76 -17.06 -6.08
N CYS A 45 12.17 -16.51 -7.13
CA CYS A 45 10.73 -16.66 -7.42
C CYS A 45 10.51 -17.85 -8.33
N ASP A 46 9.86 -18.88 -7.79
CA ASP A 46 9.36 -20.03 -8.55
C ASP A 46 7.88 -20.25 -8.25
N ILE A 47 7.04 -19.94 -9.23
CA ILE A 47 5.57 -20.02 -9.13
C ILE A 47 5.10 -21.48 -9.06
N ALA A 48 5.78 -22.39 -9.76
CA ALA A 48 5.40 -23.81 -9.82
C ALA A 48 5.77 -24.55 -8.52
N ASN A 49 6.85 -24.12 -7.85
CA ASN A 49 7.27 -24.68 -6.56
C ASN A 49 6.74 -23.89 -5.35
N LYS A 50 5.73 -23.02 -5.55
CA LYS A 50 5.09 -22.20 -4.49
C LYS A 50 6.05 -21.32 -3.69
N SER A 51 7.16 -20.92 -4.32
CA SER A 51 8.24 -20.16 -3.71
C SER A 51 8.39 -18.80 -4.40
N CYS A 52 7.30 -18.09 -4.68
CA CYS A 52 7.36 -16.76 -5.25
C CYS A 52 6.70 -15.74 -4.32
N VAL A 53 7.52 -15.21 -3.40
CA VAL A 53 7.11 -14.13 -2.50
C VAL A 53 7.63 -12.80 -3.05
N LEU A 54 6.73 -11.85 -3.23
CA LEU A 54 6.98 -10.47 -3.64
C LEU A 54 6.79 -9.56 -2.42
N ILE A 55 7.74 -8.67 -2.14
CA ILE A 55 7.79 -7.84 -0.93
C ILE A 55 7.94 -6.34 -1.26
N SER A 56 7.27 -5.51 -0.47
CA SER A 56 7.57 -4.08 -0.32
C SER A 56 7.28 -3.65 1.12
N GLY A 57 8.33 -3.33 1.89
CA GLY A 57 8.20 -3.11 3.33
C GLY A 57 7.65 -4.36 4.02
N ASP A 58 6.57 -4.22 4.78
CA ASP A 58 5.89 -5.32 5.47
C ASP A 58 4.84 -6.03 4.60
N PHE A 59 4.49 -5.45 3.45
CA PHE A 59 3.51 -6.03 2.54
C PHE A 59 4.18 -7.13 1.70
N LYS A 60 3.66 -8.36 1.82
CA LYS A 60 4.12 -9.53 1.08
C LYS A 60 2.96 -10.15 0.31
N ILE A 61 3.21 -10.54 -0.94
CA ILE A 61 2.31 -11.34 -1.75
C ILE A 61 3.03 -12.64 -2.13
N ASN A 62 2.40 -13.78 -1.90
CA ASN A 62 2.84 -15.05 -2.45
C ASN A 62 1.97 -15.44 -3.64
N VAL A 63 2.60 -15.75 -4.77
CA VAL A 63 1.93 -16.21 -5.99
C VAL A 63 2.36 -17.64 -6.27
N SER A 64 1.38 -18.54 -6.37
CA SER A 64 1.63 -19.94 -6.68
C SER A 64 0.64 -20.45 -7.71
N ASP A 65 1.05 -21.41 -8.52
CA ASP A 65 0.16 -22.16 -9.40
C ASP A 65 0.18 -23.63 -8.98
N ASP A 66 -1.00 -24.18 -8.70
CA ASP A 66 -1.19 -25.60 -8.37
C ASP A 66 -2.26 -26.18 -9.28
N ALA A 67 -1.86 -27.12 -10.15
CA ALA A 67 -2.75 -27.81 -11.08
C ALA A 67 -3.61 -26.86 -11.96
N GLY A 68 -3.06 -25.71 -12.36
CA GLY A 68 -3.76 -24.70 -13.17
C GLY A 68 -4.69 -23.78 -12.36
N VAL A 69 -4.63 -23.83 -11.03
CA VAL A 69 -5.25 -22.86 -10.14
C VAL A 69 -4.17 -21.93 -9.62
N THR A 70 -4.24 -20.66 -10.03
CA THR A 70 -3.37 -19.62 -9.49
C THR A 70 -3.92 -19.10 -8.17
N GLU A 71 -3.13 -19.23 -7.11
CA GLU A 71 -3.44 -18.76 -5.77
C GLU A 71 -2.57 -17.53 -5.45
N VAL A 72 -3.22 -16.51 -4.89
CA VAL A 72 -2.56 -15.26 -4.48
C VAL A 72 -2.86 -15.02 -3.01
N ASN A 73 -1.83 -15.13 -2.17
CA ASN A 73 -1.92 -14.90 -0.74
C ASN A 73 -1.21 -13.60 -0.37
N SER A 74 -1.72 -12.87 0.61
CA SER A 74 -1.17 -11.58 1.04
C SER A 74 -1.11 -11.46 2.56
N THR A 75 -0.17 -10.67 3.07
CA THR A 75 -0.06 -10.41 4.52
C THR A 75 -1.10 -9.44 5.05
N PHE A 76 -1.74 -8.66 4.16
CA PHE A 76 -2.81 -7.72 4.48
C PHE A 76 -4.02 -7.98 3.58
N PRO A 77 -5.26 -7.76 4.06
CA PRO A 77 -6.45 -7.99 3.26
C PRO A 77 -6.44 -7.15 1.99
N LEU A 78 -6.88 -7.74 0.87
CA LEU A 78 -7.03 -7.08 -0.41
C LEU A 78 -8.51 -6.83 -0.67
N ASP A 79 -8.86 -5.62 -1.10
CA ASP A 79 -10.22 -5.30 -1.53
C ASP A 79 -10.53 -5.94 -2.90
N SER A 80 -9.55 -5.92 -3.80
CA SER A 80 -9.63 -6.54 -5.12
C SER A 80 -8.24 -6.93 -5.62
N ALA A 81 -8.18 -7.91 -6.52
CA ALA A 81 -6.96 -8.32 -7.18
C ALA A 81 -7.23 -8.63 -8.66
N THR A 82 -6.30 -8.28 -9.54
CA THR A 82 -6.36 -8.63 -10.96
C THR A 82 -5.02 -9.22 -11.39
N LEU A 83 -5.05 -10.43 -11.93
CA LEU A 83 -3.91 -11.06 -12.57
C LEU A 83 -3.89 -10.67 -14.05
N PHE A 84 -2.77 -10.16 -14.52
CA PHE A 84 -2.57 -9.85 -15.93
C PHE A 84 -1.59 -10.85 -16.54
N LEU A 85 -2.06 -11.66 -17.49
CA LEU A 85 -1.20 -12.56 -18.26
C LEU A 85 -0.86 -11.89 -19.58
N VAL A 86 0.43 -11.79 -19.88
CA VAL A 86 0.94 -11.24 -21.15
C VAL A 86 1.46 -12.38 -22.00
N ASP A 87 0.90 -12.54 -23.20
CA ASP A 87 1.33 -13.57 -24.13
C ASP A 87 2.53 -13.14 -24.99
N LYS A 88 3.03 -14.04 -25.85
CA LYS A 88 4.18 -13.79 -26.73
C LYS A 88 3.95 -12.71 -27.79
N SER A 89 2.72 -12.27 -27.99
CA SER A 89 2.33 -11.22 -28.94
C SER A 89 2.12 -9.88 -28.23
N ASP A 90 2.62 -9.73 -27.00
CA ASP A 90 2.41 -8.59 -26.11
C ASP A 90 0.94 -8.31 -25.81
N LYS A 91 0.06 -9.32 -25.96
CA LYS A 91 -1.36 -9.16 -25.64
C LYS A 91 -1.59 -9.46 -24.16
N MET A 92 -2.03 -8.45 -23.44
CA MET A 92 -2.41 -8.50 -22.03
C MET A 92 -3.85 -9.01 -21.88
N THR A 93 -4.05 -10.02 -21.03
CA THR A 93 -5.37 -10.54 -20.66
C THR A 93 -5.59 -10.38 -19.15
N PRO A 94 -6.58 -9.58 -18.72
CA PRO A 94 -6.90 -9.40 -17.31
C PRO A 94 -7.80 -10.51 -16.77
N TYR A 95 -7.49 -10.98 -15.56
CA TYR A 95 -8.26 -11.96 -14.79
C TYR A 95 -8.52 -11.40 -13.39
N PRO A 96 -9.72 -10.84 -13.11
CA PRO A 96 -10.12 -10.45 -11.77
C PRO A 96 -10.16 -11.69 -10.87
N LEU A 97 -9.55 -11.61 -9.69
CA LEU A 97 -9.47 -12.71 -8.70
C LEU A 97 -10.45 -12.53 -7.53
N GLY A 98 -11.36 -11.55 -7.66
CA GLY A 98 -12.44 -11.21 -6.73
C GLY A 98 -13.50 -10.38 -7.42
#